data_AF-A0A955EAF7-F1
#
_entry.id   AF-A0A955EAF7-F1
#
_cell.length_a   1.000
_cell.length_b   1.000
_cell.length_c   1.000
_cell.angle_alpha   90.00
_cell.angle_beta   90.00
_cell.angle_gamma   90.00
#
_symmetry.space_group_name_H-M   'P 1'
#
loop_
_entity.id
_entity.type
_entity.pdbx_description
1 polymer ?
#
loop_
_entity_poly.entity_id
_entity_poly.type
_entity_poly.pdbx_seq_one_letter_code
_entity_poly.pdbx_strand_id
1 'polypeptide(L)'
;MGKRAPALKVKDWQGEEQDLSELKGEIVLIDFWATWCGPCIAAIPHTNEVAEKYEEKGVKVFGVCCTRGAETMVSTVKSKKMEYPTAADVNNASAEAYGVQWWPFYVLIDREGMIRATGLRSDKTEDALNELLKEQPYTGEAKSGEGSGASSEFAKYLEGSRSDRRRLSDIEGKPAPALEVGNWYNSTPLT
;
A
#
# COMPACT_ATOMS: atom_id res chain seq x y z
N MET A 1 10.59 34.79 -6.86
CA MET A 1 9.24 34.25 -6.64
C MET A 1 9.25 32.76 -6.96
N GLY A 2 8.96 31.91 -5.99
CA GLY A 2 8.62 30.49 -6.16
C GLY A 2 7.71 30.16 -4.99
N LYS A 3 6.40 30.16 -5.22
CA LYS A 3 5.40 30.08 -4.15
C LYS A 3 5.56 28.75 -3.42
N ARG A 4 5.71 28.81 -2.09
CA ARG A 4 5.66 27.67 -1.17
C ARG A 4 4.52 26.73 -1.58
N ALA A 5 4.82 25.44 -1.72
CA ALA A 5 3.80 24.41 -1.73
C ALA A 5 2.98 24.55 -0.42
N PRO A 6 1.65 24.71 -0.49
CA PRO A 6 0.80 24.68 0.68
C PRO A 6 0.92 23.32 1.38
N ALA A 7 0.84 23.35 2.71
CA ALA A 7 1.07 22.22 3.61
C ALA A 7 0.31 20.94 3.23
N LEU A 8 1.00 19.80 3.28
CA LEU A 8 0.42 18.47 3.46
C LEU A 8 -0.51 18.54 4.67
N LYS A 9 -1.83 18.53 4.43
CA LYS A 9 -2.80 18.30 5.49
C LYS A 9 -3.02 16.80 5.64
N VAL A 10 -1.97 16.16 6.10
CA VAL A 10 -1.98 14.97 6.95
C VAL A 10 -2.60 15.40 8.28
N LYS A 11 -3.89 15.72 8.29
CA LYS A 11 -4.53 16.06 9.56
C LYS A 11 -4.71 14.76 10.34
N ASP A 12 -3.71 14.53 11.20
CA ASP A 12 -3.84 13.80 12.44
C ASP A 12 -4.09 12.29 12.23
N TRP A 13 -3.05 11.53 11.86
CA TRP A 13 -3.04 10.06 11.66
C TRP A 13 -3.33 9.22 12.93
N GLN A 14 -4.11 9.78 13.85
CA GLN A 14 -4.90 9.14 14.89
C GLN A 14 -6.39 9.27 14.52
N GLY A 15 -6.98 8.26 13.86
CA GLY A 15 -8.44 8.05 13.69
C GLY A 15 -9.26 9.26 13.21
N GLU A 16 -9.82 9.28 12.02
CA GLU A 16 -10.97 8.48 11.57
C GLU A 16 -10.99 8.57 10.03
N GLU A 17 -11.29 7.45 9.35
CA GLU A 17 -11.46 7.33 7.89
C GLU A 17 -10.32 7.95 7.04
N GLN A 18 -9.28 7.16 6.74
CA GLN A 18 -8.32 7.50 5.69
C GLN A 18 -8.96 7.21 4.32
N ASP A 19 -9.45 8.23 3.64
CA ASP A 19 -9.76 8.11 2.22
C ASP A 19 -8.42 8.13 1.45
N LEU A 20 -8.07 7.02 0.80
CA LEU A 20 -6.88 6.92 -0.05
C LEU A 20 -6.90 7.95 -1.19
N SER A 21 -8.06 8.52 -1.50
CA SER A 21 -8.19 9.64 -2.44
C SER A 21 -7.48 10.92 -1.99
N GLU A 22 -7.14 11.06 -0.70
CA GLU A 22 -6.35 12.16 -0.16
C GLU A 22 -4.84 11.99 -0.38
N LEU A 23 -4.38 10.80 -0.77
CA LEU A 23 -2.98 10.51 -1.12
C LEU A 23 -2.64 10.86 -2.58
N LYS A 24 -3.50 11.65 -3.25
CA LYS A 24 -3.28 12.10 -4.63
C LYS A 24 -1.91 12.77 -4.78
N GLY A 25 -1.13 12.25 -5.73
CA GLY A 25 0.24 12.68 -5.99
C GLY A 25 1.31 11.75 -5.44
N GLU A 26 0.97 10.84 -4.52
CA GLU A 26 1.90 9.86 -3.93
C GLU A 26 1.62 8.45 -4.46
N ILE A 27 2.67 7.65 -4.59
CA ILE A 27 2.55 6.22 -4.85
C ILE A 27 2.39 5.52 -3.50
N VAL A 28 1.48 4.57 -3.40
CA VAL A 28 1.22 3.84 -2.15
C VAL A 28 1.52 2.36 -2.32
N LEU A 29 2.32 1.81 -1.41
CA LEU A 29 2.54 0.37 -1.27
C LEU A 29 1.89 -0.11 0.03
N ILE A 30 0.88 -0.96 -0.08
CA ILE A 30 0.21 -1.58 1.07
C ILE A 30 0.82 -2.95 1.29
N ASP A 31 1.30 -3.21 2.50
CA ASP A 31 1.77 -4.50 3.01
C ASP A 31 0.69 -5.15 3.87
N PHE A 32 -0.04 -6.11 3.29
CA PHE A 32 -0.91 -6.98 4.08
C PHE A 32 -0.05 -8.04 4.76
N TRP A 33 0.01 -7.96 6.10
CA TRP A 33 0.81 -8.85 6.95
C TRP A 33 0.04 -9.43 8.14
N ALA A 34 0.66 -10.37 8.86
CA ALA A 34 0.10 -10.93 10.09
C ALA A 34 1.18 -11.29 11.10
N THR A 35 0.88 -11.17 12.40
CA THR A 35 1.85 -11.43 13.49
C THR A 35 2.32 -12.88 13.56
N TRP A 36 1.46 -13.83 13.19
CA TRP A 36 1.75 -15.27 13.14
C TRP A 36 2.38 -15.71 11.81
N CYS A 37 2.50 -14.82 10.81
CA CYS A 37 3.01 -15.14 9.48
C CYS A 37 4.55 -15.03 9.47
N GLY A 38 5.24 -16.16 9.62
CA GLY A 38 6.71 -16.21 9.59
C GLY A 38 7.34 -15.50 8.38
N PRO A 39 6.88 -15.74 7.14
CA PRO A 39 7.37 -15.03 5.96
C PRO A 39 7.14 -13.50 6.00
N CYS A 40 6.01 -13.05 6.55
CA CYS A 40 5.72 -11.62 6.72
C CYS A 40 6.73 -10.98 7.67
N ILE A 41 6.97 -11.64 8.81
CA ILE A 41 7.96 -11.18 9.80
C ILE A 41 9.38 -11.12 9.21
N ALA A 42 9.72 -12.06 8.33
CA ALA A 42 11.01 -12.07 7.63
C ALA A 42 11.11 -10.96 6.56
N ALA A 43 9.99 -10.47 6.03
CA ALA A 43 9.95 -9.41 5.04
C ALA A 43 10.05 -7.99 5.63
N ILE A 44 9.77 -7.81 6.94
CA ILE A 44 9.79 -6.50 7.62
C ILE A 44 11.07 -5.69 7.34
N PRO A 45 12.30 -6.24 7.48
CA PRO A 45 13.51 -5.48 7.23
C PRO A 45 13.59 -4.95 5.79
N HIS A 46 13.22 -5.79 4.82
CA HIS A 46 13.15 -5.41 3.41
C HIS A 46 12.10 -4.31 3.18
N THR A 47 10.92 -4.43 3.79
CA THR A 47 9.87 -3.42 3.65
C THR A 47 10.25 -2.09 4.31
N ASN A 48 11.01 -2.10 5.42
CA ASN A 48 11.60 -0.88 5.98
C ASN A 48 12.58 -0.23 4.98
N GLU A 49 13.50 -1.02 4.40
CA GLU A 49 14.46 -0.52 3.39
C GLU A 49 13.73 0.09 2.18
N VAL A 50 12.64 -0.53 1.72
CA VAL A 50 11.79 0.00 0.66
C VAL A 50 11.14 1.31 1.08
N ALA A 51 10.59 1.40 2.30
CA ALA A 51 9.97 2.62 2.81
C ALA A 51 10.98 3.79 2.83
N GLU A 52 12.17 3.58 3.39
CA GLU A 52 13.22 4.59 3.47
C GLU A 52 13.73 5.01 2.08
N LYS A 53 14.09 4.03 1.23
CA LYS A 53 14.72 4.28 -0.08
C LYS A 53 13.81 5.02 -1.06
N TYR A 54 12.50 4.85 -0.93
CA TYR A 54 11.53 5.36 -1.90
C TYR A 54 10.70 6.53 -1.37
N GLU A 55 10.84 6.91 -0.10
CA GLU A 55 10.14 8.05 0.49
C GLU A 55 10.42 9.35 -0.27
N GLU A 56 11.69 9.69 -0.52
CA GLU A 56 12.06 10.90 -1.27
C GLU A 56 11.58 10.90 -2.73
N LYS A 57 11.15 9.73 -3.24
CA LYS A 57 10.59 9.57 -4.59
C LYS A 57 9.06 9.67 -4.60
N GLY A 58 8.46 10.01 -3.47
CA GLY A 58 7.01 10.14 -3.32
C GLY A 58 6.29 8.80 -3.17
N VAL A 59 6.93 7.82 -2.53
CA VAL A 59 6.31 6.53 -2.17
C VAL A 59 6.00 6.50 -0.67
N LYS A 60 4.80 6.05 -0.31
CA LYS A 60 4.43 5.73 1.06
C LYS A 60 4.15 4.25 1.22
N VAL A 61 4.59 3.69 2.34
CA VAL A 61 4.39 2.29 2.68
C VAL A 61 3.49 2.21 3.91
N PHE A 62 2.45 1.38 3.85
CA PHE A 62 1.54 1.15 4.98
C PHE A 62 1.35 -0.34 5.22
N GLY A 63 1.36 -0.76 6.48
CA GLY A 63 1.06 -2.13 6.89
C GLY A 63 -0.39 -2.31 7.33
N VAL A 64 -1.08 -3.30 6.78
CA VAL A 64 -2.40 -3.73 7.26
C VAL A 64 -2.27 -5.12 7.90
N CYS A 65 -2.35 -5.16 9.23
CA CYS A 65 -2.27 -6.40 9.98
C CYS A 65 -3.64 -7.08 9.98
N CYS A 66 -3.72 -8.34 9.56
CA CYS A 66 -4.98 -9.08 9.58
C CYS A 66 -5.58 -9.15 11.01
N THR A 67 -6.91 -9.27 11.10
CA THR A 67 -7.63 -9.31 12.39
C THR A 67 -7.11 -10.44 13.30
N ARG A 68 -6.74 -11.59 12.73
CA ARG A 68 -6.18 -12.70 13.50
C ARG A 68 -4.76 -12.35 13.96
N GLY A 69 -4.54 -12.23 15.25
CA GLY A 69 -3.22 -11.92 15.80
C GLY A 69 -2.96 -10.42 16.00
N ALA A 70 -3.93 -9.56 15.65
CA ALA A 70 -3.84 -8.11 15.81
C ALA A 70 -3.59 -7.69 17.28
N GLU A 71 -4.00 -8.51 18.25
CA GLU A 71 -3.76 -8.29 19.68
C GLU A 71 -2.27 -8.27 20.05
N THR A 72 -1.42 -8.90 19.24
CA THR A 72 0.04 -8.89 19.38
C THR A 72 0.75 -8.01 18.36
N MET A 73 0.01 -7.21 17.58
CA MET A 73 0.57 -6.36 16.53
C MET A 73 1.62 -5.41 17.08
N VAL A 74 1.26 -4.62 18.10
CA VAL A 74 2.15 -3.60 18.69
C VAL A 74 3.43 -4.21 19.27
N SER A 75 3.34 -5.35 19.96
CA SER A 75 4.53 -6.02 20.50
C SER A 75 5.40 -6.60 19.38
N THR A 76 4.78 -7.15 18.34
CA THR A 76 5.48 -7.68 17.16
C THR A 76 6.22 -6.57 16.44
N VAL A 77 5.54 -5.47 16.13
CA VAL A 77 6.11 -4.28 15.48
C VAL A 77 7.33 -3.78 16.23
N LYS A 78 7.23 -3.60 17.56
CA LYS A 78 8.37 -3.19 18.40
C LYS A 78 9.51 -4.20 18.37
N SER A 79 9.20 -5.49 18.51
CA SER A 79 10.21 -6.55 18.57
C SER A 79 10.95 -6.74 17.24
N LYS A 80 10.26 -6.50 16.13
CA LYS A 80 10.79 -6.66 14.77
C LYS A 80 11.29 -5.37 14.17
N LYS A 81 11.18 -4.27 14.91
CA LYS A 81 11.58 -2.93 14.46
C LYS A 81 10.96 -2.58 13.12
N MET A 82 9.69 -2.89 12.93
CA MET A 82 8.96 -2.34 11.77
C MET A 82 8.90 -0.82 11.96
N GLU A 83 9.17 -0.06 10.91
CA GLU A 83 9.33 1.40 10.98
C GLU A 83 8.24 2.14 10.19
N TYR A 84 7.62 1.48 9.21
CA TYR A 84 6.48 2.04 8.48
C TYR A 84 5.19 2.00 9.33
N PRO A 85 4.23 2.93 9.07
CA PRO A 85 2.95 2.94 9.75
C PRO A 85 2.17 1.65 9.52
N THR A 86 1.53 1.12 10.57
CA THR A 86 0.67 -0.05 10.44
C THR A 86 -0.56 0.01 11.33
N ALA A 87 -1.68 -0.53 10.86
CA ALA A 87 -2.92 -0.65 11.62
C ALA A 87 -3.52 -2.05 11.48
N ALA A 88 -4.37 -2.43 12.44
CA ALA A 88 -5.10 -3.68 12.40
C ALA A 88 -6.34 -3.54 11.50
N ASP A 89 -6.58 -4.52 10.63
CA ASP A 89 -7.76 -4.61 9.77
C ASP A 89 -9.01 -4.91 10.62
N VAL A 90 -10.07 -4.13 10.39
CA VAL A 90 -11.36 -4.29 11.06
C VAL A 90 -12.13 -5.38 10.34
N ASN A 91 -12.31 -6.53 11.01
CA ASN A 91 -13.02 -7.70 10.48
C ASN A 91 -12.46 -8.23 9.13
N ASN A 92 -11.18 -7.99 8.82
CA ASN A 92 -10.54 -8.28 7.53
C ASN A 92 -11.22 -7.60 6.33
N ALA A 93 -11.96 -6.50 6.55
CA ALA A 93 -12.70 -5.84 5.48
C ALA A 93 -11.76 -5.27 4.40
N SER A 94 -10.59 -4.74 4.79
CA SER A 94 -9.59 -4.27 3.83
C SER A 94 -9.00 -5.44 3.04
N ALA A 95 -8.61 -6.52 3.73
CA ALA A 95 -8.08 -7.72 3.08
C ALA A 95 -9.08 -8.31 2.06
N GLU A 96 -10.38 -8.32 2.38
CA GLU A 96 -11.43 -8.77 1.46
C GLU A 96 -11.59 -7.81 0.26
N ALA A 97 -11.64 -6.50 0.50
CA ALA A 97 -11.81 -5.50 -0.55
C ALA A 97 -10.66 -5.52 -1.58
N TYR A 98 -9.44 -5.83 -1.13
CA TYR A 98 -8.25 -5.97 -1.98
C TYR A 98 -8.02 -7.39 -2.51
N GLY A 99 -8.90 -8.34 -2.19
CA GLY A 99 -8.79 -9.72 -2.67
C GLY A 99 -7.58 -10.47 -2.14
N VAL A 100 -7.12 -10.16 -0.91
CA VAL A 100 -5.99 -10.83 -0.26
C VAL A 100 -6.34 -12.29 -0.01
N GLN A 101 -5.52 -13.22 -0.52
CA GLN A 101 -5.74 -14.68 -0.36
C GLN A 101 -4.56 -15.38 0.33
N TRP A 102 -3.42 -14.71 0.48
CA TRP A 102 -2.22 -15.23 1.14
C TRP A 102 -1.47 -14.09 1.84
N TRP A 103 -0.44 -14.45 2.61
CA TRP A 103 0.37 -13.50 3.36
C TRP A 103 1.85 -13.89 3.21
N PRO A 104 2.78 -12.92 3.01
CA PRO A 104 2.51 -11.50 2.81
C PRO A 104 1.89 -11.23 1.43
N PHE A 105 1.17 -10.12 1.31
CA PHE A 105 0.51 -9.70 0.08
C PHE A 105 0.64 -8.20 -0.07
N TYR A 106 1.22 -7.75 -1.19
CA TYR A 106 1.42 -6.34 -1.42
C TYR A 106 0.51 -5.81 -2.53
N VAL A 107 0.05 -4.57 -2.35
CA VAL A 107 -0.73 -3.83 -3.34
C VAL A 107 -0.01 -2.53 -3.67
N LEU A 108 0.13 -2.24 -4.97
CA LEU A 108 0.72 -1.01 -5.46
C LEU A 108 -0.37 -0.12 -6.04
N ILE A 109 -0.43 1.12 -5.59
CA ILE A 109 -1.38 2.15 -5.98
C ILE A 109 -0.61 3.34 -6.53
N ASP A 110 -1.08 3.92 -7.63
CA ASP A 110 -0.45 5.10 -8.22
C ASP A 110 -0.93 6.43 -7.65
N ARG A 111 -0.37 7.50 -8.20
CA ARG A 111 -0.62 8.89 -7.81
C ARG A 111 -2.05 9.35 -8.07
N GLU A 112 -2.83 8.62 -8.86
CA GLU A 112 -4.25 8.87 -9.11
C GLU A 112 -5.15 8.10 -8.13
N GLY A 113 -4.56 7.27 -7.27
CA GLY A 113 -5.30 6.39 -6.36
C GLY A 113 -5.76 5.11 -7.05
N MET A 114 -5.18 4.73 -8.18
CA MET A 114 -5.58 3.55 -8.96
C MET A 114 -4.70 2.35 -8.61
N ILE A 115 -5.31 1.17 -8.47
CA ILE A 115 -4.59 -0.08 -8.23
C ILE A 115 -3.80 -0.46 -9.49
N ARG A 116 -2.48 -0.60 -9.36
CA ARG A 116 -1.58 -0.95 -10.46
C ARG A 116 -1.05 -2.37 -10.41
N ALA A 117 -0.87 -2.91 -9.21
CA ALA A 117 -0.50 -4.30 -9.01
C ALA A 117 -1.08 -4.82 -7.71
N THR A 118 -1.43 -6.10 -7.69
CA THR A 118 -1.95 -6.79 -6.51
C THR A 118 -1.32 -8.17 -6.37
N GLY A 119 -1.25 -8.71 -5.17
CA GLY A 119 -0.66 -10.04 -4.94
C GLY A 119 0.86 -10.08 -5.10
N LEU A 120 1.50 -8.91 -5.05
CA LEU A 120 2.96 -8.80 -5.09
C LEU A 120 3.57 -9.57 -3.92
N ARG A 121 4.72 -10.19 -4.18
CA ARG A 121 5.63 -10.72 -3.15
C ARG A 121 6.60 -9.63 -2.73
N SER A 122 7.17 -9.75 -1.52
CA SER A 122 8.13 -8.78 -0.99
C SER A 122 9.33 -8.55 -1.93
N ASP A 123 9.83 -9.58 -2.61
CA ASP A 123 10.95 -9.49 -3.56
C ASP A 123 10.61 -8.83 -4.90
N LYS A 124 9.34 -8.51 -5.14
CA LYS A 124 8.86 -7.85 -6.37
C LYS A 124 8.39 -6.41 -6.15
N THR A 125 8.35 -5.93 -4.91
CA THR A 125 7.87 -4.59 -4.57
C THR A 125 8.76 -3.51 -5.21
N GLU A 126 10.08 -3.65 -5.12
CA GLU A 126 11.01 -2.67 -5.72
C GLU A 126 10.92 -2.63 -7.25
N ASP A 127 10.82 -3.79 -7.90
CA ASP A 127 10.67 -3.87 -9.36
C ASP A 127 9.38 -3.18 -9.81
N ALA A 128 8.27 -3.45 -9.11
CA ALA A 128 6.98 -2.82 -9.40
C ALA A 128 7.00 -1.30 -9.13
N LEU A 129 7.62 -0.87 -8.02
CA LEU A 129 7.80 0.55 -7.70
C LEU A 129 8.64 1.27 -8.75
N ASN A 130 9.77 0.67 -9.16
CA ASN A 130 10.63 1.24 -10.18
C ASN A 130 9.91 1.34 -11.53
N GLU A 131 9.06 0.38 -11.88
CA GLU A 131 8.24 0.46 -13.08
C GLU A 131 7.26 1.63 -13.00
N LEU A 132 6.52 1.75 -11.89
CA LEU A 132 5.55 2.82 -11.70
C LEU A 132 6.19 4.21 -11.61
N LEU A 133 7.41 4.30 -11.09
CA LEU A 133 8.17 5.55 -11.01
C LEU A 133 8.64 6.06 -12.38
N LYS A 134 8.74 5.20 -13.41
CA LYS A 134 9.02 5.64 -14.78
C LYS A 134 7.81 6.34 -15.40
N GLU A 135 6.61 6.06 -14.91
CA GLU A 135 5.40 6.71 -15.38
C GLU A 135 5.38 8.17 -14.91
N GLN A 136 5.05 9.07 -15.85
CA GLN A 136 5.06 10.52 -15.66
C GLN A 136 4.28 10.93 -14.39
N PRO A 137 4.71 12.00 -13.68
CA PRO A 137 4.05 12.45 -12.47
C PRO A 137 2.61 12.89 -12.73
N TYR A 138 1.75 12.74 -11.72
CA TYR A 138 0.36 13.20 -11.72
C TYR A 138 0.26 14.67 -12.14
N THR A 139 -0.38 14.96 -13.28
CA THR A 139 -0.47 16.32 -13.83
C THR A 139 -1.64 17.13 -13.28
N GLY A 140 -2.45 16.57 -12.36
CA GLY A 140 -3.57 17.28 -11.73
C GLY A 140 -4.79 17.53 -12.63
N GLU A 141 -4.70 17.19 -13.92
CA GLU A 141 -5.83 17.21 -14.84
C GLU A 141 -6.45 15.82 -14.87
N ALA A 142 -7.66 15.68 -14.31
CA ALA A 142 -8.45 14.46 -14.45
C ALA A 142 -8.66 14.20 -15.95
N LYS A 143 -8.04 13.16 -16.48
CA LYS A 143 -8.32 12.73 -17.84
C LYS A 143 -9.78 12.27 -17.91
N SER A 144 -10.63 13.11 -18.46
CA SER A 144 -11.96 12.71 -18.93
C SER A 144 -11.76 11.80 -20.15
N GLY A 145 -11.69 10.49 -19.91
CA GLY A 145 -11.62 9.48 -20.97
C GLY A 145 -10.57 8.44 -20.67
N GLU A 146 -11.05 7.20 -20.51
CA GLU A 146 -10.28 5.95 -20.43
C GLU A 146 -9.16 5.98 -19.38
N GLY A 147 -9.50 5.45 -18.20
CA GLY A 147 -8.55 5.27 -17.09
C GLY A 147 -7.23 4.70 -17.59
N SER A 148 -6.13 5.14 -16.96
CA SER A 148 -4.79 4.57 -17.11
C SER A 148 -4.92 3.05 -17.06
N GLY A 149 -5.07 2.45 -18.25
CA GLY A 149 -5.52 1.08 -18.39
C GLY A 149 -4.59 0.20 -17.61
N ALA A 150 -5.13 -0.79 -16.89
CA ALA A 150 -4.36 -1.86 -16.27
C ALA A 150 -3.26 -2.29 -17.25
N SER A 151 -2.04 -1.79 -17.01
CA SER A 151 -0.96 -1.97 -17.94
C SER A 151 -0.63 -3.45 -17.91
N SER A 152 -0.57 -4.08 -19.09
CA SER A 152 -0.12 -5.46 -19.24
C SER A 152 1.24 -5.74 -18.57
N GLU A 153 1.99 -4.69 -18.24
CA GLU A 153 3.28 -4.78 -17.57
C GLU A 153 3.21 -5.18 -16.10
N PHE A 154 2.10 -4.92 -15.40
CA PHE A 154 1.92 -5.34 -14.01
C PHE A 154 1.26 -6.71 -13.86
N ALA A 155 0.59 -7.19 -14.92
CA ALA A 155 0.00 -8.54 -14.96
C ALA A 155 1.04 -9.66 -14.72
N LYS A 156 2.33 -9.39 -14.97
CA LYS A 156 3.45 -10.31 -14.67
C LYS A 156 3.65 -10.57 -13.17
N TYR A 157 3.09 -9.72 -12.32
CA TYR A 157 3.17 -9.84 -10.86
C TYR A 157 1.96 -10.53 -10.24
N LEU A 158 0.94 -10.87 -11.03
CA LEU A 158 -0.23 -11.60 -10.57
C LEU A 158 0.13 -13.06 -10.28
N GLU A 159 0.16 -13.41 -9.00
CA GLU A 159 0.45 -14.75 -8.52
C GLU A 159 -0.82 -15.55 -8.23
N GLY A 160 -0.67 -16.87 -8.02
CA GLY A 160 -1.76 -17.76 -7.63
C GLY A 160 -2.45 -18.53 -8.76
N SER A 161 -3.56 -19.19 -8.43
CA SER A 161 -4.33 -20.00 -9.38
C SER A 161 -4.89 -19.15 -10.52
N ARG A 162 -5.38 -19.79 -11.59
CA ARG A 162 -6.04 -19.06 -12.69
C ARG A 162 -7.23 -18.24 -12.19
N SER A 163 -7.95 -18.74 -11.19
CA SER A 163 -9.07 -18.05 -10.55
C SER A 163 -8.61 -16.85 -9.73
N ASP A 164 -7.49 -16.98 -9.00
CA ASP A 164 -6.93 -15.90 -8.20
C ASP A 164 -6.45 -14.76 -9.10
N ARG A 165 -5.65 -15.10 -10.12
CA ARG A 165 -5.17 -14.13 -11.11
C ARG A 165 -6.30 -13.38 -11.80
N ARG A 166 -7.42 -14.05 -12.11
CA ARG A 166 -8.61 -13.41 -12.69
C ARG A 166 -9.23 -12.40 -11.73
N ARG A 167 -9.40 -12.75 -10.46
CA ARG A 167 -9.98 -11.83 -9.45
C ARG A 167 -9.10 -10.62 -9.21
N LEU A 168 -7.79 -10.83 -9.14
CA LEU A 168 -6.81 -9.77 -8.97
C LEU A 168 -6.75 -8.84 -10.19
N SER A 169 -6.78 -9.40 -11.41
CA SER A 169 -6.90 -8.57 -12.63
C SER A 169 -8.23 -7.82 -12.71
N ASP A 170 -9.30 -8.33 -12.08
CA ASP A 170 -10.61 -7.67 -12.07
C ASP A 170 -10.59 -6.39 -11.22
N ILE A 171 -9.62 -6.19 -10.31
CA ILE A 171 -9.48 -4.98 -9.48
C ILE A 171 -8.35 -4.04 -9.93
N GLU A 172 -7.43 -4.50 -10.77
CA GLU A 172 -6.41 -3.64 -11.39
C GLU A 172 -7.05 -2.56 -12.29
N GLY A 173 -6.48 -1.35 -12.26
CA GLY A 173 -7.00 -0.18 -12.97
C GLY A 173 -8.28 0.39 -12.37
N LYS A 174 -8.72 -0.06 -11.19
CA LYS A 174 -9.82 0.55 -10.42
C LYS A 174 -9.29 1.44 -9.30
N PRO A 175 -10.09 2.41 -8.83
CA PRO A 175 -9.76 3.17 -7.62
C PRO A 175 -9.57 2.22 -6.44
N ALA A 176 -8.53 2.47 -5.65
CA ALA A 176 -8.20 1.71 -4.47
C ALA A 176 -9.33 1.84 -3.42
N PRO A 177 -9.93 0.73 -2.93
CA PRO A 177 -10.92 0.78 -1.86
C PRO A 177 -10.34 1.41 -0.59
N ALA A 178 -11.16 2.12 0.19
CA ALA A 178 -10.74 2.64 1.49
C ALA A 178 -10.25 1.51 2.42
N LEU A 179 -9.33 1.84 3.32
CA LEU A 179 -8.84 0.92 4.34
C LEU A 179 -9.73 1.01 5.59
N GLU A 180 -10.38 -0.11 5.90
CA GLU A 180 -11.16 -0.30 7.11
C GLU A 180 -10.25 -0.81 8.23
N VAL A 181 -9.56 0.11 8.91
CA VAL A 181 -8.54 -0.22 9.91
C VAL A 181 -8.80 0.48 11.25
N GLY A 182 -8.28 -0.13 12.32
CA GLY A 182 -8.25 0.46 13.65
C GLY A 182 -7.15 1.53 13.79
N ASN A 183 -6.68 1.71 15.02
CA ASN A 183 -5.66 2.71 15.30
C ASN A 183 -4.31 2.37 14.64
N TRP A 184 -3.71 3.37 14.01
CA TRP A 184 -2.36 3.29 13.48
C TRP A 184 -1.31 3.28 14.58
N TYR A 185 -0.23 2.56 14.30
CA TYR A 185 0.97 2.46 15.10
C TYR A 185 2.19 2.77 14.22
N ASN A 186 3.28 3.28 14.80
CA ASN A 186 4.43 3.85 14.07
C ASN A 186 4.08 4.98 13.09
N SER A 187 3.03 5.75 13.39
CA SER A 187 2.83 7.06 12.78
C SER A 187 3.84 8.04 13.38
N THR A 188 5.09 7.91 12.97
CA THR A 188 6.14 8.88 13.34
C THR A 188 5.84 10.18 12.60
N PRO A 189 5.91 11.36 13.26
CA PRO A 189 5.78 12.63 12.57
C PRO A 189 6.98 12.78 11.65
N LEU A 190 6.72 13.01 10.35
CA LEU A 190 7.74 13.49 9.43
C LEU A 190 8.21 14.85 9.96
N THR A 191 9.43 14.88 10.48
CA THR A 191 10.13 16.09 10.93
C THR A 191 10.47 17.01 9.78
#